data_AF-A0ABD6D3S6-F1
#
_entry.id   AF-A0ABD6D3S6-F1
#
_cell.length_a   1.000
_cell.length_b   1.000
_cell.length_c   1.000
_cell.angle_alpha   90.00
_cell.angle_beta   90.00
_cell.angle_gamma   90.00
#
_symmetry.space_group_name_H-M   'P 1'
#
loop_
_entity.id
_entity.type
_entity.pdbx_description
1 polymer ?
#
loop_
_entity_poly.entity_id
_entity_poly.type
_entity_poly.pdbx_seq_one_letter_code
_entity_poly.pdbx_strand_id
1 'polypeptide(L)'
;MDGRGISPLVGTVLVVVITLLLASMFAAGATELASLGTERELVTDLTEKSEDDYRPELVWARDDGADETTTHVVNYTIATGSATAGNSLNSVVVEYPDGTVDVSGVDERSKITTVGIDEDRDGTIEVDATGDVECCPPSDGVKVSDGGNTLTVELSGNYDLEEGDALIVEYESVDNPAAGDHAVTVGVNGDVSDSGTLEVAAD
;
A
#
# COMPACT_ATOMS: atom_id res chain seq x y z
N MET A 1 -36.65 -2.78 -70.47
CA MET A 1 -37.91 -3.06 -69.76
C MET A 1 -38.20 -4.53 -69.98
N ASP A 2 -38.09 -5.32 -68.91
CA ASP A 2 -38.96 -6.47 -68.63
C ASP A 2 -38.56 -7.01 -67.26
N GLY A 3 -39.37 -6.62 -66.26
CA GLY A 3 -39.28 -7.13 -64.91
C GLY A 3 -39.79 -8.56 -64.85
N ARG A 4 -39.03 -9.44 -64.21
CA ARG A 4 -39.56 -10.70 -63.69
C ARG A 4 -39.87 -10.51 -62.22
N GLY A 5 -41.16 -10.43 -61.93
CA GLY A 5 -41.71 -10.35 -60.57
C GLY A 5 -41.39 -11.61 -59.79
N ILE A 6 -40.92 -11.41 -58.57
CA ILE A 6 -40.80 -12.46 -57.56
C ILE A 6 -42.10 -12.43 -56.76
N SER A 7 -42.81 -13.55 -56.77
CA SER A 7 -44.14 -13.73 -56.16
C SER A 7 -44.11 -13.57 -54.63
N PRO A 8 -45.15 -12.97 -53.98
CA PRO A 8 -45.21 -12.75 -52.54
C PRO A 8 -45.16 -14.03 -51.69
N LEU A 9 -45.48 -15.19 -52.29
CA LEU A 9 -45.48 -16.48 -51.61
C LEU A 9 -44.07 -17.01 -51.28
N VAL A 10 -43.03 -16.55 -51.99
CA VAL A 10 -41.63 -16.93 -51.70
C VAL A 10 -41.09 -16.20 -50.48
N GLY A 11 -41.55 -14.95 -50.24
CA GLY A 11 -41.15 -14.16 -49.08
C GLY A 11 -41.65 -14.75 -47.76
N THR A 12 -42.89 -15.25 -47.72
CA THR A 12 -43.49 -15.76 -46.48
C THR A 12 -42.90 -17.11 -46.06
N VAL A 13 -42.56 -17.99 -47.01
CA VAL A 13 -41.92 -19.28 -46.71
C VAL A 13 -40.48 -19.08 -46.18
N LEU A 14 -39.75 -18.10 -46.71
CA LEU A 14 -38.39 -17.78 -46.24
C LEU A 14 -38.40 -17.25 -44.79
N VAL A 15 -39.38 -16.41 -44.42
CA VAL A 15 -39.49 -15.85 -43.06
C VAL A 15 -39.87 -16.91 -42.02
N VAL A 16 -40.72 -17.89 -42.38
CA VAL A 16 -41.09 -19.00 -41.48
C VAL A 16 -39.92 -19.98 -41.26
N VAL A 17 -39.08 -20.22 -42.28
CA VAL A 17 -37.87 -21.05 -42.12
C VAL A 17 -36.81 -20.34 -41.27
N ILE A 18 -36.63 -19.02 -41.43
CA ILE A 18 -35.68 -18.24 -40.62
C ILE A 18 -36.11 -18.17 -39.15
N THR A 19 -37.40 -18.03 -38.87
CA THR A 19 -37.92 -17.99 -37.49
C THR A 19 -37.86 -19.36 -36.80
N LEU A 20 -38.06 -20.48 -37.52
CA LEU A 20 -37.84 -21.83 -36.98
C LEU A 20 -36.35 -22.18 -36.75
N LEU A 21 -35.44 -21.65 -37.59
CA LEU A 21 -34.00 -21.78 -37.37
C LEU A 21 -33.51 -20.93 -36.17
N LEU A 22 -34.10 -19.76 -35.94
CA LEU A 22 -33.79 -18.93 -34.76
C LEU A 22 -34.33 -19.52 -33.45
N ALA A 23 -35.44 -20.25 -33.47
CA ALA A 23 -35.98 -20.91 -32.28
C ALA A 23 -35.21 -22.19 -31.88
N SER A 24 -34.59 -22.89 -32.84
CA SER A 24 -33.82 -24.12 -32.57
C SER A 24 -32.38 -23.85 -32.12
N MET A 25 -31.83 -22.67 -32.41
CA MET A 25 -30.51 -22.27 -31.91
C MET A 25 -30.50 -21.85 -30.42
N PHE A 26 -31.69 -21.62 -29.82
CA PHE A 26 -31.82 -21.30 -28.40
C PHE A 26 -31.95 -22.52 -27.47
N ALA A 27 -32.08 -23.74 -28.00
CA ALA A 27 -32.21 -24.96 -27.18
C ALA A 27 -30.92 -25.79 -27.08
N ALA A 28 -29.91 -25.53 -27.92
CA ALA A 28 -28.64 -26.27 -27.94
C ALA A 28 -27.44 -25.53 -27.33
N GLY A 29 -27.65 -24.32 -26.78
CA GLY A 29 -26.60 -23.51 -26.13
C GLY A 29 -26.64 -23.54 -24.60
N ALA A 30 -27.49 -24.35 -23.98
CA ALA A 30 -27.67 -24.38 -22.52
C ALA A 30 -26.71 -25.33 -21.79
N THR A 31 -25.76 -25.98 -22.47
CA THR A 31 -24.82 -26.93 -21.86
C THR A 31 -23.36 -26.50 -21.87
N GLU A 32 -23.00 -25.39 -22.53
CA GLU A 32 -21.63 -24.85 -22.51
C GLU A 32 -21.53 -23.49 -21.79
N LEU A 33 -22.46 -23.19 -20.90
CA LEU A 33 -22.38 -22.03 -19.98
C LEU A 33 -21.93 -22.40 -18.56
N ALA A 34 -21.68 -23.69 -18.29
CA ALA A 34 -21.15 -24.15 -17.00
C ALA A 34 -19.61 -24.06 -16.91
N SER A 35 -18.91 -23.81 -18.03
CA SER A 35 -17.44 -23.75 -18.07
C SER A 35 -16.86 -22.33 -18.11
N LEU A 36 -17.69 -21.30 -18.31
CA LEU A 36 -17.24 -19.89 -18.32
C LEU A 36 -17.42 -19.19 -16.96
N GLY A 37 -17.83 -19.94 -15.93
CA GLY A 37 -17.97 -19.44 -14.56
C GLY A 37 -16.65 -19.34 -13.79
N THR A 38 -15.60 -20.05 -14.22
CA THR A 38 -14.31 -20.07 -13.51
C THR A 38 -13.34 -19.00 -13.99
N GLU A 39 -13.49 -18.51 -15.23
CA GLU A 39 -12.56 -17.52 -15.80
C GLU A 39 -12.95 -16.06 -15.51
N ARG A 40 -14.17 -15.81 -15.01
CA ARG A 40 -14.59 -14.48 -14.57
C ARG A 40 -14.13 -14.12 -13.16
N GLU A 41 -13.78 -15.11 -12.34
CA GLU A 41 -13.27 -14.87 -10.99
C GLU A 41 -11.83 -14.34 -11.02
N LEU A 42 -11.07 -14.63 -12.08
CA LEU A 42 -9.67 -14.20 -12.20
C LEU A 42 -9.48 -12.81 -12.84
N VAL A 43 -10.50 -12.25 -13.48
CA VAL A 43 -10.40 -10.94 -14.16
C VAL A 43 -10.92 -9.80 -13.29
N THR A 44 -11.69 -10.10 -12.25
CA THR A 44 -12.04 -9.11 -11.21
C THR A 44 -10.84 -8.83 -10.28
N ASP A 45 -9.98 -9.84 -10.09
CA ASP A 45 -8.77 -9.78 -9.25
C ASP A 45 -7.58 -9.02 -9.89
N LEU A 46 -7.66 -8.70 -11.19
CA LEU A 46 -6.58 -7.98 -11.90
C LEU A 46 -6.90 -6.50 -12.15
N THR A 47 -8.06 -6.03 -11.70
CA THR A 47 -8.43 -4.60 -11.67
C THR A 47 -8.43 -4.01 -10.27
N GLU A 48 -8.07 -4.80 -9.26
CA GLU A 48 -7.81 -4.36 -7.89
C GLU A 48 -6.30 -4.21 -7.64
N LYS A 49 -5.56 -3.56 -8.55
CA LYS A 49 -4.53 -2.65 -8.03
C LYS A 49 -5.31 -1.45 -7.53
N SER A 50 -5.91 -1.64 -6.35
CA SER A 50 -6.79 -0.69 -5.71
C SER A 50 -6.05 0.64 -5.58
N GLU A 51 -6.70 1.72 -6.00
CA GLU A 51 -6.34 3.10 -5.61
C GLU A 51 -6.48 3.32 -4.08
N ASP A 52 -6.55 2.23 -3.28
CA ASP A 52 -6.73 2.17 -1.81
C ASP A 52 -5.42 1.94 -1.04
N ASP A 53 -4.25 1.84 -1.69
CA ASP A 53 -3.00 1.56 -0.96
C ASP A 53 -2.36 2.81 -0.34
N TYR A 54 -2.88 4.00 -0.66
CA TYR A 54 -2.47 5.23 -0.02
C TYR A 54 -3.16 5.39 1.34
N ARG A 55 -2.39 5.17 2.41
CA ARG A 55 -2.81 5.36 3.80
C ARG A 55 -2.35 6.73 4.32
N PRO A 56 -3.26 7.65 4.66
CA PRO A 56 -2.89 8.97 5.16
C PRO A 56 -2.43 8.96 6.63
N GLU A 57 -2.57 7.84 7.33
CA GLU A 57 -2.16 7.68 8.72
C GLU A 57 -0.63 7.84 8.85
N LEU A 58 -0.19 8.55 9.90
CA LEU A 58 1.24 8.76 10.16
C LEU A 58 1.98 7.44 10.38
N VAL A 59 1.30 6.46 10.98
CA VAL A 59 1.87 5.15 11.30
C VAL A 59 0.79 4.08 11.26
N TRP A 60 1.13 2.88 10.78
CA TRP A 60 0.29 1.70 10.89
C TRP A 60 1.14 0.42 10.93
N ALA A 61 0.54 -0.67 11.39
CA ALA A 61 1.13 -2.00 11.31
C ALA A 61 0.63 -2.75 10.07
N ARG A 62 1.49 -3.51 9.40
CA ARG A 62 1.12 -4.37 8.26
C ARG A 62 0.18 -5.50 8.68
N ASP A 63 0.41 -6.04 9.87
CA ASP A 63 -0.50 -6.88 10.64
C ASP A 63 -0.83 -6.13 11.94
N ASP A 64 -2.08 -5.73 12.11
CA ASP A 64 -2.58 -4.95 13.24
C ASP A 64 -3.13 -5.84 14.37
N GLY A 65 -2.90 -7.16 14.34
CA GLY A 65 -3.25 -8.07 15.43
C GLY A 65 -2.56 -7.71 16.74
N ALA A 66 -3.26 -7.91 17.86
CA ALA A 66 -2.72 -7.63 19.18
C ALA A 66 -1.62 -8.64 19.57
N ASP A 67 -0.56 -8.17 20.23
CA ASP A 67 0.55 -9.01 20.70
C ASP A 67 1.28 -9.81 19.58
N GLU A 68 1.09 -9.42 18.31
CA GLU A 68 1.77 -10.03 17.16
C GLU A 68 3.07 -9.30 16.79
N THR A 69 4.05 -10.04 16.28
CA THR A 69 5.27 -9.45 15.71
C THR A 69 5.05 -9.09 14.24
N THR A 70 5.23 -7.83 13.89
CA THR A 70 4.81 -7.26 12.61
C THR A 70 5.83 -6.29 12.01
N THR A 71 5.46 -5.66 10.90
CA THR A 71 6.16 -4.53 10.29
C THR A 71 5.36 -3.27 10.53
N HIS A 72 6.01 -2.22 11.02
CA HIS A 72 5.42 -0.90 11.10
C HIS A 72 5.85 -0.07 9.89
N VAL A 73 4.92 0.76 9.42
CA VAL A 73 5.14 1.73 8.36
C VAL A 73 4.88 3.11 8.92
N VAL A 74 5.80 4.03 8.68
CA VAL A 74 5.64 5.46 8.93
C VAL A 74 5.42 6.16 7.59
N ASN A 75 4.46 7.08 7.54
CA ASN A 75 4.20 7.98 6.42
C ASN A 75 4.21 9.44 6.92
N TYR A 76 5.40 10.03 6.99
CA TYR A 76 5.58 11.38 7.52
C TYR A 76 5.45 12.43 6.42
N THR A 77 4.48 13.34 6.54
CA THR A 77 4.32 14.44 5.57
C THR A 77 5.21 15.62 5.90
N ILE A 78 6.02 16.08 4.94
CA ILE A 78 6.77 17.33 5.07
C ILE A 78 5.82 18.51 4.86
N ALA A 79 5.37 19.13 5.94
CA ALA A 79 4.41 20.23 5.88
C ALA A 79 4.96 21.47 5.15
N THR A 80 4.07 22.25 4.53
CA THR A 80 4.40 23.56 3.95
C THR A 80 5.03 24.48 5.00
N GLY A 81 6.17 25.09 4.69
CA GLY A 81 6.95 25.92 5.60
C GLY A 81 7.70 25.14 6.69
N SER A 82 7.82 23.82 6.57
CA SER A 82 8.57 22.97 7.51
C SER A 82 10.03 23.39 7.59
N ALA A 83 10.60 23.35 8.80
CA ALA A 83 12.01 23.65 9.03
C ALA A 83 12.96 22.60 8.41
N THR A 84 12.44 21.42 8.07
CA THR A 84 13.21 20.35 7.41
C THR A 84 13.12 20.42 5.87
N ALA A 85 12.19 21.21 5.32
CA ALA A 85 12.09 21.37 3.88
C ALA A 85 13.31 22.12 3.32
N GLY A 86 13.88 21.59 2.23
CA GLY A 86 15.14 22.03 1.64
C GLY A 86 16.39 21.53 2.38
N ASN A 87 16.25 20.70 3.41
CA ASN A 87 17.37 20.03 4.06
C ASN A 87 17.42 18.56 3.61
N SER A 88 18.62 18.00 3.59
CA SER A 88 18.79 16.56 3.40
C SER A 88 18.23 15.78 4.60
N LEU A 89 17.60 14.63 4.33
CA LEU A 89 17.28 13.61 5.30
C LEU A 89 18.56 13.05 5.94
N ASN A 90 18.59 13.03 7.27
CA ASN A 90 19.70 12.55 8.11
C ASN A 90 19.21 11.61 9.21
N SER A 91 17.99 11.78 9.72
CA SER A 91 17.45 10.88 10.74
C SER A 91 15.93 10.86 10.79
N VAL A 92 15.40 9.72 11.22
CA VAL A 92 14.01 9.52 11.63
C VAL A 92 14.00 8.93 13.02
N VAL A 93 13.18 9.47 13.91
CA VAL A 93 12.97 8.96 15.27
C VAL A 93 11.50 8.61 15.42
N VAL A 94 11.20 7.39 15.83
CA VAL A 94 9.84 6.94 16.16
C VAL A 94 9.78 6.63 17.65
N GLU A 95 8.86 7.29 18.35
CA GLU A 95 8.67 7.14 19.80
C GLU A 95 7.26 6.59 20.07
N TYR A 96 7.20 5.56 20.91
CA TYR A 96 5.98 4.98 21.45
C TYR A 96 5.84 5.39 22.93
N PRO A 97 5.34 6.61 23.22
CA PRO A 97 5.43 7.24 24.54
C PRO A 97 4.72 6.48 25.67
N ASP A 98 3.68 5.70 25.36
CA ASP A 98 2.95 4.92 26.35
C ASP A 98 3.71 3.65 26.78
N GLY A 99 4.80 3.33 26.09
CA GLY A 99 5.67 2.21 26.42
C GLY A 99 5.10 0.83 26.08
N THR A 100 4.03 0.79 25.29
CA THR A 100 3.25 -0.43 25.01
C THR A 100 3.75 -1.21 23.81
N VAL A 101 4.34 -0.53 22.81
CA VAL A 101 4.98 -1.14 21.63
C VAL A 101 6.45 -1.43 21.93
N ASP A 102 6.95 -2.60 21.53
CA ASP A 102 8.35 -2.99 21.68
C ASP A 102 9.04 -3.11 20.30
N VAL A 103 10.00 -2.22 20.05
CA VAL A 103 10.86 -2.18 18.85
C VAL A 103 12.26 -2.77 19.10
N SER A 104 12.49 -3.45 20.22
CA SER A 104 13.80 -4.03 20.55
C SER A 104 14.29 -5.08 19.54
N GLY A 105 13.39 -5.68 18.76
CA GLY A 105 13.73 -6.59 17.65
C GLY A 105 14.22 -5.90 16.37
N VAL A 106 14.16 -4.57 16.27
CA VAL A 106 14.56 -3.77 15.09
C VAL A 106 16.05 -3.41 15.14
N ASP A 107 16.81 -3.88 16.13
CA ASP A 107 18.14 -3.41 16.55
C ASP A 107 19.31 -3.53 15.55
N GLU A 108 19.04 -3.89 14.30
CA GLU A 108 20.02 -3.98 13.23
C GLU A 108 19.52 -3.31 11.95
N ARG A 109 20.43 -2.80 11.11
CA ARG A 109 20.06 -2.23 9.81
C ARG A 109 19.25 -3.19 8.92
N SER A 110 19.48 -4.50 9.05
CA SER A 110 18.76 -5.51 8.26
C SER A 110 17.24 -5.51 8.49
N LYS A 111 16.78 -4.87 9.57
CA LYS A 111 15.37 -4.72 9.96
C LYS A 111 14.67 -3.53 9.34
N ILE A 112 15.41 -2.61 8.72
CA ILE A 112 14.84 -1.51 7.95
C ILE A 112 14.64 -1.99 6.52
N THR A 113 13.39 -2.23 6.14
CA THR A 113 13.04 -2.77 4.82
C THR A 113 12.88 -1.67 3.79
N THR A 114 12.53 -0.45 4.21
CA THR A 114 12.38 0.70 3.30
C THR A 114 12.65 2.00 4.04
N VAL A 115 13.40 2.90 3.38
CA VAL A 115 13.38 4.33 3.64
C VAL A 115 13.29 5.02 2.28
N GLY A 116 12.28 5.82 2.05
CA GLY A 116 12.12 6.49 0.77
C GLY A 116 11.21 7.71 0.81
N ILE A 117 11.27 8.50 -0.25
CA ILE A 117 10.46 9.70 -0.44
C ILE A 117 9.48 9.43 -1.58
N ASP A 118 8.20 9.61 -1.26
CA ASP A 118 7.07 9.70 -2.17
C ASP A 118 6.80 11.19 -2.44
N GLU A 119 7.23 11.68 -3.59
CA GLU A 119 7.25 13.12 -3.94
C GLU A 119 5.85 13.65 -4.30
N ASP A 120 4.96 12.79 -4.82
CA ASP A 120 3.62 13.19 -5.30
C ASP A 120 2.45 12.59 -4.50
N ARG A 121 2.77 11.79 -3.48
CA ARG A 121 1.85 11.15 -2.53
C ARG A 121 0.90 10.17 -3.21
N ASP A 122 1.37 9.47 -4.23
CA ASP A 122 0.59 8.44 -4.92
C ASP A 122 0.78 7.03 -4.32
N GLY A 123 1.64 6.90 -3.30
CA GLY A 123 1.99 5.64 -2.65
C GLY A 123 3.17 4.92 -3.31
N THR A 124 3.76 5.50 -4.35
CA THR A 124 5.01 5.03 -4.97
C THR A 124 6.19 5.80 -4.36
N ILE A 125 7.34 5.13 -4.25
CA ILE A 125 8.57 5.78 -3.80
C ILE A 125 9.37 6.18 -5.05
N GLU A 126 9.59 7.48 -5.25
CA GLU A 126 10.41 8.01 -6.33
C GLU A 126 11.90 7.98 -5.96
N VAL A 127 12.19 8.17 -4.67
CA VAL A 127 13.57 8.25 -4.16
C VAL A 127 13.79 7.21 -3.08
N ASP A 128 14.58 6.18 -3.40
CA ASP A 128 14.98 5.14 -2.45
C ASP A 128 16.25 5.54 -1.68
N ALA A 129 16.12 5.66 -0.36
CA ALA A 129 17.18 5.97 0.60
C ALA A 129 17.56 4.78 1.50
N THR A 130 16.95 3.61 1.31
CA THR A 130 17.17 2.40 2.14
C THR A 130 18.64 1.97 2.13
N GLY A 131 19.33 2.20 1.01
CA GLY A 131 20.75 1.93 0.82
C GLY A 131 21.68 2.74 1.73
N ASP A 132 21.22 3.88 2.23
CA ASP A 132 22.04 4.88 2.90
C ASP A 132 21.75 5.05 4.40
N VAL A 133 20.82 4.25 4.95
CA VAL A 133 20.74 4.00 6.39
C VAL A 133 22.14 3.65 6.89
N GLU A 134 22.67 4.36 7.89
CA GLU A 134 24.08 4.20 8.25
C GLU A 134 24.43 2.73 8.51
N CYS A 135 25.53 2.27 7.92
CA CYS A 135 26.02 0.92 8.14
C CYS A 135 27.50 0.94 8.52
N CYS A 136 27.89 -0.08 9.28
CA CYS A 136 29.25 -0.44 9.71
C CYS A 136 29.72 0.21 11.04
N PRO A 137 30.45 -0.56 11.87
CA PRO A 137 30.96 -0.10 13.17
C PRO A 137 31.67 1.27 13.11
N PRO A 138 31.54 2.10 14.16
CA PRO A 138 31.01 1.73 15.48
C PRO A 138 29.48 1.85 15.65
N SER A 139 28.75 2.44 14.71
CA SER A 139 27.28 2.52 14.73
C SER A 139 26.68 1.61 13.68
N ASP A 140 25.66 0.84 14.06
CA ASP A 140 24.63 0.42 13.11
C ASP A 140 23.63 1.58 13.11
N GLY A 141 23.25 2.14 11.96
CA GLY A 141 22.43 3.36 11.88
C GLY A 141 21.05 3.22 12.53
N VAL A 142 20.72 2.04 13.02
CA VAL A 142 19.51 1.74 13.76
C VAL A 142 19.84 1.64 15.25
N LYS A 143 19.14 2.43 16.06
CA LYS A 143 19.31 2.47 17.51
C LYS A 143 17.97 2.31 18.18
N VAL A 144 17.90 1.38 19.12
CA VAL A 144 16.76 1.26 20.03
C VAL A 144 17.12 1.81 21.39
N SER A 145 16.26 2.65 21.96
CA SER A 145 16.43 3.25 23.28
C SER A 145 15.16 3.17 24.13
N ASP A 146 15.23 3.80 25.31
CA ASP A 146 14.10 3.94 26.25
C ASP A 146 13.41 2.65 26.66
N GLY A 147 14.17 1.54 26.68
CA GLY A 147 13.65 0.23 27.08
C GLY A 147 12.97 -0.55 25.97
N GLY A 148 13.14 -0.15 24.70
CA GLY A 148 12.50 -0.78 23.55
C GLY A 148 11.39 0.05 22.93
N ASN A 149 11.23 1.31 23.31
CA ASN A 149 10.05 2.13 22.94
C ASN A 149 10.39 3.29 22.00
N THR A 150 11.67 3.48 21.69
CA THR A 150 12.15 4.50 20.76
C THR A 150 13.06 3.85 19.74
N LEU A 151 12.73 4.02 18.46
CA LEU A 151 13.56 3.65 17.31
C LEU A 151 14.18 4.92 16.72
N THR A 152 15.49 4.92 16.49
CA THR A 152 16.17 5.96 15.70
C THR A 152 16.83 5.31 14.50
N VAL A 153 16.58 5.85 13.31
CA VAL A 153 17.20 5.48 12.04
C VAL A 153 18.01 6.67 11.55
N GLU A 154 19.32 6.50 11.44
CA GLU A 154 20.28 7.50 10.94
C GLU A 154 20.64 7.19 9.48
N LEU A 155 20.82 8.23 8.68
CA LEU A 155 21.14 8.18 7.26
C LEU A 155 22.36 9.05 6.95
N SER A 156 23.17 8.58 6.01
CA SER A 156 24.42 9.27 5.57
C SER A 156 24.39 9.80 4.14
N GLY A 157 23.29 9.57 3.42
CA GLY A 157 23.08 10.03 2.04
C GLY A 157 22.72 11.51 1.96
N ASN A 158 22.46 11.98 0.73
CA ASN A 158 22.01 13.36 0.48
C ASN A 158 20.67 13.34 -0.27
N TYR A 159 19.58 13.35 0.48
CA TYR A 159 18.21 13.24 -0.01
C TYR A 159 17.43 14.46 0.47
N ASP A 160 17.32 15.48 -0.37
CA ASP A 160 16.63 16.71 -0.01
C ASP A 160 15.13 16.44 0.16
N LEU A 161 14.58 16.87 1.28
CA LEU A 161 13.15 16.79 1.57
C LEU A 161 12.47 18.07 1.06
N GLU A 162 11.44 17.96 0.25
CA GLU A 162 10.64 19.09 -0.25
C GLU A 162 9.30 19.21 0.49
N GLU A 163 8.68 20.38 0.42
CA GLU A 163 7.35 20.58 0.99
C GLU A 163 6.31 19.79 0.20
N GLY A 164 5.54 18.97 0.90
CA GLY A 164 4.52 18.11 0.30
C GLY A 164 4.95 16.65 0.19
N ASP A 165 6.24 16.34 0.30
CA ASP A 165 6.75 14.98 0.26
C ASP A 165 6.18 14.12 1.40
N ALA A 166 6.06 12.83 1.12
CA ALA A 166 5.82 11.78 2.11
C ALA A 166 7.11 10.97 2.31
N LEU A 167 7.67 11.04 3.52
CA LEU A 167 8.77 10.19 3.94
C LEU A 167 8.23 8.87 4.46
N ILE A 168 8.51 7.79 3.74
CA ILE A 168 8.09 6.43 4.07
C ILE A 168 9.25 5.68 4.75
N VAL A 169 8.98 5.11 5.93
CA VAL A 169 9.92 4.24 6.64
C VAL A 169 9.23 2.95 7.04
N GLU A 170 9.75 1.80 6.60
CA GLU A 170 9.27 0.48 6.97
C GLU A 170 10.33 -0.28 7.75
N TYR A 171 9.91 -0.89 8.85
CA TYR A 171 10.78 -1.68 9.71
C TYR A 171 10.04 -2.86 10.34
N GLU A 172 10.69 -4.02 10.31
CA GLU A 172 10.15 -5.30 10.76
C GLU A 172 10.59 -5.67 12.19
N SER A 173 9.97 -6.70 12.76
CA SER A 173 10.29 -7.23 14.09
C SER A 173 9.89 -6.30 15.23
N VAL A 174 8.72 -5.65 15.08
CA VAL A 174 8.06 -4.87 16.12
C VAL A 174 6.97 -5.70 16.77
N ASP A 175 6.92 -5.75 18.09
CA ASP A 175 5.83 -6.40 18.81
C ASP A 175 4.69 -5.42 19.06
N ASN A 176 3.51 -5.71 18.49
CA ASN A 176 2.31 -4.95 18.72
C ASN A 176 1.89 -5.00 20.19
N PRO A 177 1.31 -3.91 20.71
CA PRO A 177 0.70 -3.90 22.03
C PRO A 177 -0.65 -4.65 22.03
N ALA A 178 -1.33 -4.66 23.17
CA ALA A 178 -2.73 -5.08 23.24
C ALA A 178 -3.63 -4.19 22.36
N ALA A 179 -4.75 -4.74 21.91
CA ALA A 179 -5.73 -4.05 21.07
C ALA A 179 -6.14 -2.66 21.61
N GLY A 180 -6.25 -1.68 20.71
CA GLY A 180 -6.62 -0.31 21.00
C GLY A 180 -5.78 0.72 20.22
N ASP A 181 -5.95 1.97 20.61
CA ASP A 181 -5.27 3.11 20.01
C ASP A 181 -4.04 3.48 20.86
N HIS A 182 -2.86 3.55 20.26
CA HIS A 182 -1.60 3.86 20.93
C HIS A 182 -0.96 5.10 20.33
N ALA A 183 -0.56 6.05 21.17
CA ALA A 183 0.08 7.26 20.67
C ALA A 183 1.46 6.95 20.07
N VAL A 184 1.80 7.66 19.00
CA VAL A 184 3.13 7.59 18.36
C VAL A 184 3.57 9.00 18.01
N THR A 185 4.86 9.30 18.22
CA THR A 185 5.49 10.52 17.75
C THR A 185 6.58 10.16 16.76
N VAL A 186 6.63 10.87 15.63
CA VAL A 186 7.68 10.73 14.63
C VAL A 186 8.42 12.05 14.50
N GLY A 187 9.73 12.03 14.68
CA GLY A 187 10.63 13.15 14.44
C GLY A 187 11.47 12.94 13.19
N VAL A 188 11.72 14.03 12.45
CA VAL A 188 12.60 14.03 11.27
C VAL A 188 13.72 15.04 11.46
N ASN A 189 14.97 14.60 11.26
CA ASN A 189 16.21 15.37 11.39
C ASN A 189 16.44 16.03 12.76
N GLY A 190 15.58 15.78 13.75
CA GLY A 190 15.53 16.52 15.01
C GLY A 190 14.99 17.96 14.88
N ASP A 191 14.55 18.35 13.67
CA ASP A 191 14.06 19.70 13.37
C ASP A 191 12.54 19.82 13.60
N VAL A 192 11.83 18.75 13.27
CA VAL A 192 10.36 18.70 13.29
C VAL A 192 9.89 17.37 13.87
N SER A 193 8.67 17.38 14.40
CA SER A 193 7.98 16.18 14.86
C SER A 193 6.49 16.31 14.59
N ASP A 194 5.84 15.17 14.41
CA ASP A 194 4.38 15.04 14.33
C ASP A 194 3.91 13.87 15.18
N SER A 195 2.65 13.88 15.58
CA SER A 195 2.06 12.82 16.41
C SER A 195 0.86 12.19 15.71
N GLY A 196 0.73 10.89 15.89
CA GLY A 196 -0.34 10.08 15.33
C GLY A 196 -0.77 8.98 16.27
N THR A 197 -1.58 8.07 15.74
CA THR A 197 -2.13 6.93 16.46
C THR A 197 -1.79 5.66 15.69
N LEU A 198 -1.22 4.68 16.38
CA LEU A 198 -1.18 3.30 15.92
C LEU A 198 -2.46 2.61 16.40
N GLU A 199 -3.30 2.17 15.46
CA GLU A 199 -4.49 1.37 15.75
C GLU A 199 -4.11 -0.11 15.72
N VAL A 200 -4.50 -0.85 16.76
CA VAL A 200 -4.27 -2.30 16.89
C VAL A 200 -5.61 -3.00 17.10
N ALA A 201 -5.92 -3.94 16.21
CA ALA A 201 -7.14 -4.72 16.22
C ALA A 201 -7.15 -5.75 17.37
N ALA A 202 -8.36 -6.14 17.76
CA ALA A 202 -8.54 -7.33 18.59
C ALA A 202 -8.65 -8.57 17.70
N ASP A 203 -8.03 -9.67 18.11
CA ASP A 203 -8.06 -10.98 17.44
C ASP A 203 -9.49 -11.51 17.14
#